data_AF-A0A8J7F1M1-F1
#
_entry.id   AF-A0A8J7F1M1-F1
#
_cell.length_a   1.000
_cell.length_b   1.000
_cell.length_c   1.000
_cell.angle_alpha   90.00
_cell.angle_beta   90.00
_cell.angle_gamma   90.00
#
_symmetry.space_group_name_H-M   'P 1'
#
loop_
_entity.id
_entity.type
_entity.pdbx_description
1 polymer ?
#
loop_
_entity_poly.entity_id
_entity_poly.type
_entity_poly.pdbx_seq_one_letter_code
_entity_poly.pdbx_strand_id
1 'polypeptide(L)' 'MAVLKLAGGGMFDVVIAQAALKVGVDYLVTLNPKDFVRLGDEIAAFVKVPE' A
#
# COMPACT_ATOMS: atom_id res chain seq x y z
N MET A 1 1.14 17.32 -8.33
CA MET A 1 0.43 16.05 -8.64
C MET A 1 1.44 15.08 -9.23
N ALA A 2 1.86 14.07 -8.46
CA ALA A 2 2.74 13.04 -8.99
C ALA A 2 1.93 12.13 -9.93
N VAL A 3 2.40 11.97 -11.16
CA VAL A 3 1.81 11.01 -12.10
C VAL A 3 2.24 9.62 -11.63
N LEU A 4 1.38 8.99 -10.85
CA LEU A 4 1.44 7.59 -10.48
C LEU A 4 1.31 6.78 -11.78
N LYS A 5 2.44 6.30 -12.33
CA LYS A 5 2.50 5.39 -13.49
C LYS A 5 1.96 4.00 -13.09
N LEU A 6 0.69 3.94 -12.71
CA LEU A 6 0.01 2.70 -12.32
C LEU A 6 -0.62 2.10 -13.57
N ALA A 7 0.12 1.22 -14.25
CA ALA A 7 -0.47 0.36 -15.26
C ALA A 7 -1.05 -0.90 -14.56
N GLY A 8 -2.31 -1.24 -14.87
CA GLY A 8 -2.94 -2.50 -14.43
C GLY A 8 -3.12 -2.64 -12.91
N GLY A 9 -2.83 -3.83 -12.37
CA GLY A 9 -3.11 -4.27 -11.00
C GLY A 9 -2.60 -3.33 -9.88
N GLY A 10 -1.61 -2.49 -10.17
CA GLY A 10 -1.08 -1.52 -9.22
C GLY A 10 -2.05 -0.43 -8.76
N MET A 11 -3.18 -0.22 -9.46
CA MET A 11 -4.22 0.70 -9.01
C MET A 11 -4.92 0.22 -7.74
N PHE A 12 -5.16 -1.08 -7.60
CA PHE A 12 -5.83 -1.62 -6.42
C PHE A 12 -4.96 -1.48 -5.17
N ASP A 13 -3.65 -1.71 -5.28
CA ASP A 13 -2.70 -1.50 -4.18
C ASP A 13 -2.79 -0.08 -3.62
N VAL A 14 -2.87 0.91 -4.51
CA VAL A 14 -2.97 2.33 -4.13
C VAL A 14 -4.30 2.65 -3.46
N VAL A 15 -5.41 2.14 -3.99
CA VAL A 15 -6.73 2.35 -3.36
C VAL A 15 -6.78 1.70 -1.97
N ILE A 16 -6.27 0.48 -1.84
CA ILE A 16 -6.19 -0.22 -0.55
C ILE A 16 -5.32 0.57 0.43
N ALA A 17 -4.15 1.04 0.01
CA ALA A 17 -3.25 1.79 0.87
C ALA A 17 -3.83 3.16 1.27
N GLN A 18 -4.52 3.85 0.36
CA GLN A 18 -5.22 5.10 0.68
C GLN A 18 -6.38 4.88 1.66
N ALA A 19 -7.12 3.78 1.52
CA ALA A 19 -8.16 3.43 2.47
C ALA A 19 -7.58 3.13 3.86
N ALA A 20 -6.48 2.38 3.92
CA ALA A 20 -5.75 2.09 5.15
C ALA A 20 -5.28 3.37 5.86
N LEU A 21 -4.65 4.30 5.13
CA LEU A 21 -4.24 5.61 5.66
C LEU A 21 -5.42 6.43 6.17
N LYS A 22 -6.52 6.49 5.38
CA LYS A 22 -7.70 7.29 5.74
C LYS A 22 -8.38 6.81 7.02
N VAL A 23 -8.40 5.51 7.26
CA VAL A 23 -9.00 4.90 8.45
C VAL A 23 -8.03 4.85 9.63
N GLY A 24 -6.73 5.02 9.39
CA GLY A 24 -5.70 4.97 10.44
C GLY A 24 -5.52 3.57 10.99
N VAL A 25 -5.45 2.56 10.12
CA VAL A 25 -5.27 1.16 10.54
C VAL A 25 -3.88 0.94 11.14
N ASP A 26 -3.77 0.01 12.08
CA ASP A 26 -2.47 -0.33 12.70
C ASP A 26 -1.52 -1.03 11.70
N TYR A 27 -2.07 -1.91 10.85
CA TYR A 27 -1.28 -2.70 9.89
C TYR A 27 -2.04 -2.99 8.59
N LEU A 28 -1.31 -3.06 7.49
CA LEU A 28 -1.75 -3.56 6.19
C LEU A 28 -1.13 -4.93 5.97
N VAL A 29 -1.94 -5.97 6.14
CA VAL A 29 -1.48 -7.36 6.02
C VAL A 29 -1.56 -7.81 4.57
N THR A 30 -0.47 -8.36 4.03
CA THR A 30 -0.38 -8.81 2.64
C THR A 30 0.65 -9.92 2.46
N LEU A 31 0.43 -10.80 1.49
CA LEU A 31 1.44 -11.77 1.02
C LEU A 31 2.37 -11.16 -0.04
N ASN A 32 2.05 -9.97 -0.56
CA ASN A 32 2.82 -9.27 -1.59
C ASN A 32 3.34 -7.91 -1.08
N PRO A 33 4.27 -7.88 -0.10
CA PRO A 33 4.69 -6.63 0.54
C PRO A 33 5.31 -5.62 -0.44
N LYS A 34 6.00 -6.10 -1.48
CA LYS A 34 6.62 -5.27 -2.52
C LYS A 34 5.63 -4.35 -3.24
N ASP A 35 4.37 -4.77 -3.35
CA ASP A 35 3.34 -4.04 -4.09
C ASP A 35 2.88 -2.79 -3.33
N PHE A 36 3.06 -2.78 -2.00
CA PHE A 36 2.69 -1.69 -1.10
C PHE A 36 3.89 -0.86 -0.65
N VAL A 37 5.05 -1.50 -0.37
CA VAL A 37 6.28 -0.79 0.04
C VAL A 37 6.73 0.21 -1.04
N ARG A 38 6.53 -0.11 -2.33
CA ARG A 38 6.84 0.80 -3.45
C ARG A 38 6.01 2.09 -3.47
N LEU A 39 4.95 2.19 -2.66
CA LEU A 39 4.05 3.34 -2.62
C LEU A 39 4.56 4.47 -1.70
N GLY A 40 5.61 4.22 -0.91
CA GLY A 40 6.30 5.21 -0.08
C GLY A 40 6.50 4.76 1.36
N ASP A 41 7.38 5.46 2.06
CA ASP A 41 7.81 5.11 3.43
C ASP A 41 6.66 5.09 4.44
N GLU A 42 5.67 5.98 4.27
CA GLU A 42 4.49 6.05 5.12
C GLU A 42 3.68 4.75 5.05
N ILE A 43 3.49 4.19 3.85
CA ILE A 43 2.79 2.91 3.66
C ILE A 43 3.67 1.75 4.12
N ALA A 44 4.96 1.79 3.78
CA ALA A 44 5.91 0.74 4.15
C ALA A 44 5.99 0.51 5.67
N ALA A 45 5.81 1.57 6.48
CA ALA A 45 5.91 1.51 7.93
C ALA A 45 4.85 0.62 8.60
N PHE A 46 3.68 0.40 7.98
CA PHE A 46 2.60 -0.43 8.54
C PHE A 46 2.29 -1.70 7.74
N VAL A 47 3.08 -2.03 6.71
CA VAL A 47 2.92 -3.29 5.97
C VAL A 47 3.41 -4.48 6.81
N LYS A 48 2.60 -5.54 6.91
CA LYS A 48 2.97 -6.81 7.54
C LYS A 48 2.76 -8.00 6.61
N VAL A 49 3.67 -8.96 6.69
CA VAL A 49 3.49 -10.29 6.08
C VAL A 49 3.06 -11.23 7.20
N PRO A 50 1.95 -11.98 7.03
CA PRO A 50 1.52 -12.97 8.01
C PRO A 50 2.51 -14.14 8.09
N GLU A 51 2.70 -14.68 9.30
CA GLU A 51 3.50 -15.90 9.56
C GLU A 51 2.83 -17.18 9.04
#